data_AF-A0A327H479-F1
#
_entry.id   AF-A0A327H479-F1
#
_cell.length_a   1.000
_cell.length_b   1.000
_cell.length_c   1.000
_cell.angle_alpha   90.00
_cell.angle_beta   90.00
_cell.angle_gamma   90.00
#
_symmetry.space_group_name_H-M   'P 1'
#
loop_
_entity.id
_entity.type
_entity.pdbx_description
1 polymer ?
#
loop_
_entity_poly.entity_id
_entity_poly.type
_entity_poly.pdbx_seq_one_letter_code
_entity_poly.pdbx_strand_id
1 'polypeptide(L)'
;MEKDGGEPIRFHAIIMISLLILMSTPTGQAEENQGTILDIEMGYWVNGNWNPLTTSFEFEIRIIDPWTGQVIYYEITNDTKIQIELEDSEPIRPEIRSQENGVFVQLLPMISPNSSVTTFVKANISTVFQFSADEIDSWKYIGEQTIDWINGTDSLTLPEGKGWIETIYTEDDNSISHNLLSVNCEISGNADCGLTDIWPPSEGTLRIMAQDSGWNGTILVRHSPSGWEDRISVNGSLDYDLPRIENGQWYLWRLINETPELLPYSFDDALFESLDSWLSTDPSMPISLESTMFLDFEEENPETNFVEFADWSASIRLPTHIGHPMFPSSNLGIMYQIDKFIGNWDGTVDSVESNLFSEILSTLGWKDAGNSGCCSLNEEGMFATEPIYPIGSHIDPAIGGVFADGLSWGWDETGTLIGNFTDSNIQILKIPFRGHIRDSANLTIDLPNKWELRHSPQGE
;
A
#
# COMPACT_ATOMS: atom_id res chain seq x y z
N MET A 1 -93.32 -20.49 25.95
CA MET A 1 -93.20 -20.36 27.42
C MET A 1 -92.80 -21.73 27.95
N GLU A 2 -91.58 -22.27 27.84
CA GLU A 2 -90.23 -21.70 27.85
C GLU A 2 -89.88 -20.94 29.14
N LYS A 3 -89.39 -21.66 30.15
CA LYS A 3 -87.96 -21.70 30.53
C LYS A 3 -87.75 -22.62 31.74
N ASP A 4 -87.14 -23.77 31.49
CA ASP A 4 -86.39 -24.56 32.47
C ASP A 4 -84.98 -23.97 32.59
N GLY A 5 -84.43 -23.96 33.81
CA GLY A 5 -83.10 -23.41 34.07
C GLY A 5 -82.60 -23.74 35.46
N GLY A 6 -82.41 -25.04 35.74
CA GLY A 6 -81.57 -25.48 36.85
C GLY A 6 -80.10 -25.25 36.51
N GLU A 7 -79.35 -24.66 37.45
CA GLU A 7 -77.94 -24.33 37.32
C GLU A 7 -77.07 -25.59 37.18
N PRO A 8 -76.25 -25.71 36.11
CA PRO A 8 -75.14 -26.64 36.08
C PRO A 8 -73.83 -25.93 36.44
N ILE A 9 -73.12 -26.50 37.40
CA ILE A 9 -71.69 -26.33 37.63
C ILE A 9 -70.97 -26.66 36.31
N ARG A 10 -70.32 -25.66 35.70
CA ARG A 10 -69.45 -25.88 34.54
C ARG A 10 -67.98 -25.87 34.94
N PHE A 11 -67.33 -26.98 34.63
CA PHE A 11 -65.88 -27.15 34.54
C PHE A 11 -65.24 -25.98 33.78
N HIS A 12 -64.27 -25.30 34.39
CA HIS A 12 -63.30 -24.51 33.65
C HIS A 12 -62.17 -25.44 33.19
N ALA A 13 -62.33 -25.99 31.98
CA ALA A 13 -61.24 -26.60 31.25
C ALA A 13 -60.60 -25.55 30.32
N ILE A 14 -59.42 -25.10 30.73
CA ILE A 14 -58.19 -24.87 29.93
C ILE A 14 -58.41 -24.34 28.50
N ILE A 15 -58.02 -23.08 28.27
CA ILE A 15 -56.99 -22.77 27.27
C ILE A 15 -56.06 -21.73 27.91
N MET A 16 -54.93 -22.22 28.44
CA MET A 16 -53.70 -21.41 28.49
C MET A 16 -53.44 -21.01 27.04
N ILE A 17 -53.64 -19.73 26.73
CA ILE A 17 -53.00 -19.16 25.54
C ILE A 17 -51.52 -19.09 25.92
N SER A 18 -50.81 -20.19 25.69
CA SER A 18 -49.39 -20.11 25.39
C SER A 18 -49.30 -19.25 24.14
N LEU A 19 -49.07 -17.95 24.34
CA LEU A 19 -48.63 -17.06 23.29
C LEU A 19 -47.25 -17.60 22.89
N LEU A 20 -47.22 -18.51 21.93
CA LEU A 20 -46.00 -18.83 21.21
C LEU A 20 -45.73 -17.59 20.35
N ILE A 21 -45.08 -16.60 20.95
CA ILE A 21 -44.36 -15.61 20.17
C ILE A 21 -43.26 -16.42 19.51
N LEU A 22 -43.50 -16.86 18.27
CA LEU A 22 -42.43 -17.15 17.33
C LEU A 22 -41.73 -15.82 17.09
N MET A 23 -40.86 -15.43 18.02
CA MET A 23 -39.68 -14.70 17.63
C MET A 23 -38.91 -15.69 16.79
N SER A 24 -38.99 -15.56 15.47
CA SER A 24 -37.90 -16.04 14.64
C SER A 24 -36.67 -15.32 15.16
N THR A 25 -35.89 -16.00 16.00
CA THR A 25 -34.47 -15.68 16.10
C THR A 25 -33.94 -15.79 14.68
N PRO A 26 -33.41 -14.72 14.09
CA PRO A 26 -32.62 -14.87 12.88
C PRO A 26 -31.56 -15.94 13.20
N THR A 27 -31.54 -17.00 12.40
CA THR A 27 -30.36 -17.86 12.32
C THR A 27 -29.19 -16.95 11.97
N GLY A 28 -28.31 -16.78 12.93
CA GLY A 28 -27.44 -15.62 13.03
C GLY A 28 -27.60 -15.00 14.40
N GLN A 29 -27.24 -15.74 15.46
CA GLN A 29 -26.45 -15.07 16.47
C GLN A 29 -25.24 -14.53 15.71
N ALA A 30 -25.32 -13.26 15.28
CA ALA A 30 -24.14 -12.46 15.26
C ALA A 30 -23.51 -12.74 16.64
N GLU A 31 -22.37 -13.43 16.65
CA GLU A 31 -21.41 -13.17 17.70
C GLU A 31 -21.43 -11.66 17.84
N GLU A 32 -21.74 -11.21 19.05
CA GLU A 32 -21.58 -9.82 19.43
C GLU A 32 -20.13 -9.51 19.04
N ASN A 33 -19.95 -8.91 17.85
CA ASN A 33 -18.66 -8.80 17.21
C ASN A 33 -17.91 -7.91 18.20
N GLN A 34 -17.05 -8.51 19.02
CA GLN A 34 -16.19 -7.74 19.88
C GLN A 34 -15.36 -6.94 18.89
N GLY A 35 -15.64 -5.64 18.76
CA GLY A 35 -15.02 -4.80 17.76
C GLY A 35 -13.52 -5.05 17.82
N THR A 36 -12.89 -5.15 16.65
CA THR A 36 -11.46 -5.42 16.59
C THR A 36 -10.74 -4.18 17.10
N ILE A 37 -10.10 -4.28 18.27
CA ILE A 37 -9.40 -3.13 18.86
C ILE A 37 -7.95 -3.14 18.40
N LEU A 38 -7.51 -2.05 17.78
CA LEU A 38 -6.12 -1.76 17.51
C LEU A 38 -5.60 -0.77 18.55
N ASP A 39 -4.58 -1.17 19.32
CA ASP A 39 -3.94 -0.33 20.33
C ASP A 39 -2.55 0.08 19.83
N ILE A 40 -2.37 1.36 19.52
CA ILE A 40 -1.10 1.92 19.02
C ILE A 40 -0.43 2.67 20.16
N GLU A 41 0.79 2.25 20.52
CA GLU A 41 1.62 2.92 21.52
C GLU A 41 2.85 3.54 20.85
N MET A 42 3.06 4.83 21.06
CA MET A 42 4.21 5.56 20.55
C MET A 42 5.37 5.45 21.54
N GLY A 43 6.57 5.17 21.03
CA GLY A 43 7.74 4.90 21.86
C GLY A 43 8.97 4.66 21.01
N TYR A 44 10.03 4.14 21.61
CA TYR A 44 11.27 3.84 20.92
C TYR A 44 11.99 2.65 21.56
N TRP A 45 12.86 2.00 20.80
CA TRP A 45 13.66 0.88 21.29
C TRP A 45 15.02 1.35 21.81
N VAL A 46 15.44 0.83 22.97
CA VAL A 46 16.79 0.99 23.52
C VAL A 46 17.31 -0.38 23.93
N ASN A 47 18.38 -0.86 23.29
CA ASN A 47 19.01 -2.14 23.62
C ASN A 47 17.99 -3.31 23.66
N GLY A 48 17.07 -3.35 22.70
CA GLY A 48 16.01 -4.36 22.63
C GLY A 48 14.85 -4.19 23.63
N ASN A 49 14.82 -3.11 24.43
CA ASN A 49 13.70 -2.78 25.32
C ASN A 49 12.87 -1.63 24.76
N TRP A 50 11.55 -1.79 24.83
CA TRP A 50 10.59 -0.76 24.41
C TRP A 50 10.39 0.29 25.50
N ASN A 51 10.53 1.57 25.13
CA ASN A 51 10.34 2.73 26.00
C ASN A 51 9.20 3.59 25.44
N PRO A 52 8.02 3.60 26.08
CA PRO A 52 6.92 4.46 25.66
C PRO A 52 7.27 5.95 25.78
N LEU A 53 6.74 6.77 24.87
CA LEU A 53 6.86 8.22 24.98
C LEU A 53 6.11 8.74 26.20
N THR A 54 6.75 9.65 26.92
CA THR A 54 6.19 10.31 28.11
C THR A 54 5.75 11.74 27.83
N THR A 55 6.13 12.27 26.67
CA THR A 55 5.80 13.61 26.19
C THR A 55 4.86 13.50 25.00
N SER A 56 3.81 14.31 25.00
CA SER A 56 2.80 14.38 23.92
C SER A 56 3.32 15.19 22.74
N PHE A 57 3.18 14.66 21.54
CA PHE A 57 3.47 15.32 20.26
C PHE A 57 2.27 15.19 19.34
N GLU A 58 2.16 16.07 18.35
CA GLU A 58 1.12 15.91 17.33
C GLU A 58 1.49 14.74 16.40
N PHE A 59 0.64 13.72 16.41
CA PHE A 59 0.73 12.55 15.57
C PHE A 59 -0.42 12.55 14.57
N GLU A 60 -0.08 12.33 13.30
CA GLU A 60 -1.02 12.02 12.23
C GLU A 60 -1.02 10.49 12.02
N ILE A 61 -2.18 9.87 12.15
CA ILE A 61 -2.35 8.42 12.09
C ILE A 61 -3.31 8.11 10.95
N ARG A 62 -2.84 7.25 10.04
CA ARG A 62 -3.60 6.78 8.89
C ARG A 62 -3.66 5.27 8.92
N ILE A 63 -4.86 4.72 8.81
CA ILE A 63 -5.05 3.29 8.52
C ILE A 63 -5.46 3.18 7.07
N ILE A 64 -4.74 2.36 6.33
CA ILE A 64 -4.85 2.26 4.88
C ILE A 64 -5.31 0.84 4.52
N ASP A 65 -6.31 0.75 3.66
CA ASP A 65 -6.75 -0.51 3.09
C ASP A 65 -5.65 -1.03 2.13
N PRO A 66 -5.10 -2.24 2.35
CA PRO A 66 -4.01 -2.80 1.57
C PRO A 66 -4.39 -3.20 0.13
N TRP A 67 -5.68 -3.31 -0.19
CA TRP A 67 -6.17 -3.58 -1.54
C TRP A 67 -6.32 -2.31 -2.37
N THR A 68 -6.97 -1.30 -1.78
CA THR A 68 -7.33 -0.08 -2.50
C THR A 68 -6.28 1.03 -2.36
N GLY A 69 -5.47 0.97 -1.30
CA GLY A 69 -4.58 2.05 -0.90
C GLY A 69 -5.30 3.27 -0.31
N GLN A 70 -6.62 3.17 -0.06
CA GLN A 70 -7.39 4.26 0.52
C GLN A 70 -7.19 4.35 2.03
N VAL A 71 -7.21 5.59 2.54
CA VAL A 71 -7.23 5.84 3.98
C VAL A 71 -8.63 5.56 4.50
N ILE A 72 -8.78 4.50 5.30
CA ILE A 72 -10.05 4.08 5.92
C ILE A 72 -10.24 4.66 7.33
N TYR A 73 -9.14 5.09 7.96
CA TYR A 73 -9.18 5.81 9.23
C TYR A 73 -8.12 6.90 9.26
N TYR A 74 -8.49 8.05 9.83
CA TYR A 74 -7.65 9.22 9.94
C TYR A 74 -7.87 9.91 11.28
N GLU A 75 -6.79 10.13 12.03
CA GLU A 75 -6.81 10.92 13.26
C GLU A 75 -5.55 11.77 13.39
N ILE A 76 -5.72 12.97 13.93
CA ILE A 76 -4.62 13.77 14.49
C ILE A 76 -4.80 13.81 16.00
N THR A 77 -3.78 13.39 16.75
CA THR A 77 -3.84 13.27 18.21
C THR A 77 -2.54 13.71 18.85
N ASN A 78 -2.63 14.15 20.11
CA ASN A 78 -1.46 14.40 20.96
C ASN A 78 -1.17 13.25 21.92
N ASP A 79 -2.02 12.23 21.93
CA ASP A 79 -1.89 11.10 22.83
C ASP A 79 -0.76 10.17 22.38
N THR A 80 0.07 9.73 23.32
CA THR A 80 1.15 8.76 23.07
C THR A 80 0.66 7.31 23.05
N LYS A 81 -0.64 7.12 23.21
CA LYS A 81 -1.31 5.84 23.13
C LYS A 81 -2.75 6.04 22.67
N ILE A 82 -3.17 5.32 21.64
CA ILE A 82 -4.53 5.41 21.11
C ILE A 82 -5.14 4.02 20.90
N GLN A 83 -6.47 3.97 20.98
CA GLN A 83 -7.24 2.77 20.69
C GLN A 83 -8.22 3.08 19.56
N ILE A 84 -8.15 2.29 18.50
CA ILE A 84 -9.01 2.39 17.33
C ILE A 84 -9.91 1.15 17.33
N GLU A 85 -11.22 1.37 17.29
CA GLU A 85 -12.20 0.31 17.05
C GLU A 85 -12.36 0.15 15.53
N LEU A 86 -12.05 -1.03 15.02
CA LEU A 86 -12.22 -1.41 13.62
C LEU A 86 -13.50 -2.23 13.46
N GLU A 87 -14.15 -2.08 12.30
CA GLU A 87 -15.42 -2.74 12.00
C GLU A 87 -15.27 -4.27 11.83
N ASP A 88 -14.09 -4.71 11.39
CA ASP A 88 -13.75 -6.10 11.17
C ASP A 88 -12.27 -6.39 11.49
N SER A 89 -11.81 -7.60 11.16
CA SER A 89 -10.41 -8.01 11.28
C SER A 89 -9.73 -8.11 9.91
N GLU A 90 -10.19 -7.32 8.94
CA GLU A 90 -9.53 -7.27 7.63
C GLU A 90 -8.11 -6.71 7.79
N PRO A 91 -7.17 -7.13 6.91
CA PRO A 91 -5.81 -6.64 7.00
C PRO A 91 -5.74 -5.13 6.73
N ILE A 92 -4.85 -4.44 7.45
CA ILE A 92 -4.70 -2.99 7.40
C ILE A 92 -3.23 -2.59 7.30
N ARG A 93 -2.95 -1.42 6.74
CA ARG A 93 -1.60 -0.82 6.73
C ARG A 93 -1.58 0.47 7.55
N PRO A 94 -1.00 0.48 8.76
CA PRO A 94 -0.83 1.69 9.54
C PRO A 94 0.32 2.55 9.00
N GLU A 95 0.12 3.86 9.00
CA GLU A 95 1.13 4.87 8.68
C GLU A 95 1.03 5.98 9.72
N ILE A 96 2.16 6.27 10.37
CA ILE A 96 2.20 7.14 11.54
C ILE A 96 3.24 8.22 11.27
N ARG A 97 2.82 9.47 11.42
CA ARG A 97 3.65 10.64 11.14
C ARG A 97 3.67 11.60 12.32
N SER A 98 4.82 12.18 12.62
CA SER A 98 4.95 13.29 13.57
C SER A 98 5.78 14.42 12.95
N GLN A 99 5.60 15.65 13.44
CA GLN A 99 6.29 16.84 12.93
C GLN A 99 7.23 17.52 13.95
N GLU A 100 7.64 16.81 15.00
CA GLU A 100 8.52 17.39 16.01
C GLU A 100 9.99 17.19 15.65
N ASN A 101 10.76 18.29 15.58
CA ASN A 101 12.18 18.30 15.21
C ASN A 101 12.49 17.59 13.87
N GLY A 102 11.55 17.67 12.91
CA GLY A 102 11.61 16.98 11.62
C GLY A 102 10.29 16.31 11.29
N VAL A 103 10.15 15.80 10.07
CA VAL A 103 9.01 14.95 9.71
C VAL A 103 9.43 13.50 9.91
N PHE A 104 8.92 12.88 10.97
CA PHE A 104 9.07 11.46 11.21
C PHE A 104 7.91 10.72 10.53
N VAL A 105 8.19 9.68 9.74
CA VAL A 105 7.19 8.78 9.16
C VAL A 105 7.60 7.34 9.41
N GLN A 106 6.78 6.60 10.15
CA GLN A 106 6.91 5.16 10.24
C GLN A 106 6.04 4.50 9.19
N LEU A 107 6.70 3.73 8.33
CA LEU A 107 6.09 3.01 7.23
C LEU A 107 6.02 1.54 7.60
N LEU A 108 4.86 1.10 8.09
CA LEU A 108 4.65 -0.31 8.42
C LEU A 108 4.03 -1.05 7.22
N PRO A 109 4.42 -2.31 6.98
CA PRO A 109 3.69 -3.18 6.07
C PRO A 109 2.33 -3.56 6.67
N MET A 110 1.53 -4.27 5.90
CA MET A 110 0.24 -4.81 6.33
C MET A 110 0.33 -5.61 7.64
N ILE A 111 -0.65 -5.41 8.51
CA ILE A 111 -0.91 -6.22 9.70
C ILE A 111 -2.33 -6.78 9.61
N SER A 112 -2.54 -7.98 10.15
CA SER A 112 -3.87 -8.60 10.25
C SER A 112 -4.33 -8.59 11.71
N PRO A 113 -5.25 -7.68 12.09
CA PRO A 113 -5.76 -7.63 13.45
C PRO A 113 -6.48 -8.91 13.87
N ASN A 114 -6.47 -9.23 15.16
CA ASN A 114 -7.21 -10.37 15.69
C ASN A 114 -8.60 -9.94 16.17
N SER A 115 -9.67 -10.53 15.63
CA SER A 115 -11.06 -10.22 16.02
C SER A 115 -11.39 -10.53 17.48
N SER A 116 -10.59 -11.36 18.16
CA SER A 116 -10.85 -11.80 19.53
C SER A 116 -9.94 -11.15 20.59
N VAL A 117 -8.94 -10.36 20.17
CA VAL A 117 -7.94 -9.77 21.07
C VAL A 117 -7.47 -8.42 20.55
N THR A 118 -7.22 -7.47 21.46
CA THR A 118 -6.55 -6.22 21.12
C THR A 118 -5.23 -6.47 20.40
N THR A 119 -5.10 -5.92 19.20
CA THR A 119 -3.87 -5.96 18.42
C THR A 119 -2.99 -4.79 18.83
N PHE A 120 -1.80 -5.07 19.35
CA PHE A 120 -0.88 -4.03 19.83
C PHE A 120 0.15 -3.68 18.75
N VAL A 121 0.21 -2.41 18.36
CA VAL A 121 1.20 -1.86 17.43
C VAL A 121 2.13 -0.92 18.19
N LYS A 122 3.43 -1.15 18.06
CA LYS A 122 4.46 -0.28 18.62
C LYS A 122 4.95 0.67 17.56
N ALA A 123 4.56 1.93 17.69
CA ALA A 123 4.95 2.99 16.79
C ALA A 123 6.32 3.54 17.20
N ASN A 124 7.39 3.07 16.57
CA ASN A 124 8.76 3.41 16.92
C ASN A 124 9.09 4.82 16.43
N ILE A 125 8.80 5.83 17.23
CA ILE A 125 9.17 7.23 17.02
C ILE A 125 10.59 7.39 17.58
N SER A 126 11.59 7.13 16.74
CA SER A 126 13.00 7.09 17.15
C SER A 126 13.45 8.38 17.84
N THR A 127 14.08 8.26 19.02
CA THR A 127 14.78 9.35 19.75
C THR A 127 16.15 8.93 20.28
N VAL A 128 16.75 7.85 19.77
CA VAL A 128 17.97 7.25 20.32
C VAL A 128 19.15 7.11 19.35
N PHE A 129 19.97 8.16 19.23
CA PHE A 129 21.41 8.24 18.86
C PHE A 129 21.81 9.73 18.74
N GLN A 130 23.09 10.07 18.80
CA GLN A 130 23.54 11.47 18.75
C GLN A 130 24.65 11.62 17.71
N PHE A 131 24.30 12.12 16.53
CA PHE A 131 25.15 12.40 15.38
C PHE A 131 25.33 13.91 15.31
N SER A 132 26.44 14.43 15.81
CA SER A 132 26.76 15.85 15.65
C SER A 132 27.44 16.05 14.30
N ALA A 133 26.75 16.68 13.35
CA ALA A 133 27.42 17.28 12.21
C ALA A 133 27.43 18.79 12.41
N ASP A 134 28.61 19.32 12.69
CA ASP A 134 28.86 20.73 12.45
C ASP A 134 28.89 20.87 10.92
N GLU A 135 28.15 21.82 10.32
CA GLU A 135 28.18 22.13 8.88
C GLU A 135 27.30 21.28 7.94
N ILE A 136 26.03 21.00 8.26
CA ILE A 136 25.04 20.47 7.28
C ILE A 136 23.84 21.42 7.16
N ASP A 137 23.49 21.81 5.93
CA ASP A 137 22.34 22.67 5.67
C ASP A 137 21.03 21.88 5.70
N SER A 138 21.02 20.68 5.13
CA SER A 138 19.86 19.79 5.21
C SER A 138 20.26 18.33 5.08
N TRP A 139 19.45 17.44 5.64
CA TRP A 139 19.62 16.00 5.48
C TRP A 139 18.27 15.27 5.55
N LYS A 140 18.24 14.08 4.98
CA LYS A 140 17.07 13.20 4.92
C LYS A 140 17.50 11.76 5.09
N TYR A 141 16.90 11.06 6.05
CA TYR A 141 17.07 9.63 6.24
C TYR A 141 15.95 8.86 5.55
N ILE A 142 16.34 7.90 4.72
CA ILE A 142 15.48 6.96 4.02
C ILE A 142 15.72 5.59 4.65
N GLY A 143 14.70 5.02 5.29
CA GLY A 143 14.78 3.73 6.00
C GLY A 143 13.44 2.99 6.02
N GLU A 144 13.29 2.03 6.93
CA GLU A 144 11.98 1.56 7.42
C GLU A 144 11.17 2.71 8.06
N GLN A 145 11.89 3.70 8.57
CA GLN A 145 11.39 5.00 8.97
C GLN A 145 11.97 6.04 8.03
N THR A 146 11.16 7.00 7.59
CA THR A 146 11.67 8.16 6.86
C THR A 146 11.73 9.33 7.82
N ILE A 147 12.87 10.02 7.86
CA ILE A 147 13.06 11.20 8.70
C ILE A 147 13.56 12.33 7.80
N ASP A 148 12.72 13.33 7.57
CA ASP A 148 13.10 14.51 6.79
C ASP A 148 13.42 15.69 7.71
N TRP A 149 14.54 16.37 7.45
CA TRP A 149 14.92 17.55 8.22
C TRP A 149 15.47 18.68 7.35
N ILE A 150 15.06 19.90 7.66
CA ILE A 150 15.40 21.10 6.91
C ILE A 150 16.02 22.07 7.92
N ASN A 151 17.35 22.25 7.83
CA ASN A 151 18.23 22.99 8.74
C ASN A 151 18.57 22.37 10.09
N GLY A 152 19.88 22.18 10.28
CA GLY A 152 20.42 22.55 11.58
C GLY A 152 21.78 22.04 11.97
N THR A 153 22.22 22.70 13.03
CA THR A 153 23.50 22.62 13.72
C THR A 153 23.44 21.70 14.93
N ASP A 154 22.48 20.76 14.96
CA ASP A 154 22.15 19.97 16.14
C ASP A 154 22.40 18.50 15.91
N SER A 155 22.69 17.81 17.01
CA SER A 155 23.04 16.40 16.98
C SER A 155 21.81 15.50 16.81
N LEU A 156 21.87 14.55 15.87
CA LEU A 156 20.74 13.75 15.40
C LEU A 156 20.78 12.26 15.82
N THR A 157 19.61 11.68 16.06
CA THR A 157 19.43 10.23 16.12
C THR A 157 19.15 9.58 14.76
N LEU A 158 19.81 8.46 14.45
CA LEU A 158 19.38 7.55 13.39
C LEU A 158 18.68 6.30 13.98
N PRO A 159 17.61 5.79 13.33
CA PRO A 159 17.00 4.50 13.66
C PRO A 159 17.98 3.33 13.52
N GLU A 160 17.75 2.25 14.28
CA GLU A 160 18.45 0.98 14.08
C GLU A 160 18.14 0.41 12.69
N GLY A 161 19.12 -0.26 12.09
CA GLY A 161 18.97 -0.98 10.84
C GLY A 161 19.69 -0.34 9.65
N LYS A 162 19.39 -0.88 8.47
CA LYS A 162 19.89 -0.36 7.20
C LYS A 162 19.11 0.89 6.82
N GLY A 163 19.77 1.84 6.17
CA GLY A 163 19.13 3.02 5.62
C GLY A 163 20.08 3.83 4.75
N TRP A 164 19.61 4.98 4.33
CA TRP A 164 20.35 5.92 3.49
C TRP A 164 20.18 7.33 4.02
N ILE A 165 21.23 8.14 3.97
CA ILE A 165 21.21 9.54 4.36
C ILE A 165 21.57 10.38 3.14
N GLU A 166 20.60 11.16 2.69
CA GLU A 166 20.84 12.28 1.79
C GLU A 166 21.29 13.48 2.61
N THR A 167 22.29 14.20 2.14
CA THR A 167 22.80 15.42 2.78
C THR A 167 23.17 16.47 1.75
N ILE A 168 22.94 17.72 2.13
CA ILE A 168 23.32 18.88 1.35
C ILE A 168 24.10 19.83 2.26
N TYR A 169 25.27 20.21 1.80
CA TYR A 169 26.15 21.17 2.45
C TYR A 169 26.60 22.24 1.46
N THR A 170 26.48 23.50 1.84
CA THR A 170 27.01 24.64 1.10
C THR A 170 28.28 25.15 1.78
N GLU A 171 29.40 25.05 1.07
CA GLU A 171 30.69 25.56 1.55
C GLU A 171 30.73 27.10 1.57
N ASP A 172 31.71 27.66 2.27
CA ASP A 172 31.97 29.11 2.36
C ASP A 172 32.18 29.78 0.98
N ASP A 173 32.59 29.01 -0.04
CA ASP A 173 32.80 29.47 -1.41
C ASP A 173 31.55 29.35 -2.31
N ASN A 174 30.40 29.03 -1.72
CA ASN A 174 29.11 28.69 -2.37
C ASN A 174 29.13 27.40 -3.20
N SER A 175 30.15 26.54 -3.09
CA SER A 175 30.06 25.20 -3.67
C SER A 175 29.08 24.33 -2.87
N ILE A 176 28.40 23.42 -3.55
CA ILE A 176 27.42 22.52 -2.93
C ILE A 176 27.98 21.10 -2.98
N SER A 177 28.01 20.45 -1.82
CA SER A 177 28.24 19.02 -1.69
C SER A 177 26.91 18.33 -1.42
N HIS A 178 26.52 17.42 -2.32
CA HIS A 178 25.27 16.67 -2.24
C HIS A 178 25.61 15.18 -2.24
N ASN A 179 25.32 14.48 -1.17
CA ASN A 179 25.71 13.08 -0.99
C ASN A 179 24.52 12.22 -0.57
N LEU A 180 24.49 10.96 -1.00
CA LEU A 180 23.56 9.92 -0.60
C LEU A 180 24.36 8.71 -0.12
N LEU A 181 24.37 8.49 1.19
CA LEU A 181 25.25 7.54 1.88
C LEU A 181 24.46 6.40 2.48
N SER A 182 24.96 5.17 2.36
CA SER A 182 24.38 4.03 3.05
C SER A 182 24.80 4.04 4.51
N VAL A 183 23.88 3.66 5.38
CA VAL A 183 24.12 3.51 6.81
C VAL A 183 23.59 2.17 7.28
N ASN A 184 24.33 1.54 8.19
CA ASN A 184 23.88 0.34 8.86
C ASN A 184 24.16 0.49 10.36
N CYS A 185 23.13 0.82 11.12
CA CYS A 185 23.22 1.02 12.56
C CYS A 185 22.90 -0.30 13.28
N GLU A 186 23.92 -1.00 13.79
CA GLU A 186 23.73 -2.22 14.62
C GLU A 186 23.89 -1.93 16.13
N ILE A 187 23.05 -2.53 16.97
CA ILE A 187 23.07 -2.37 18.46
C ILE A 187 24.15 -3.23 19.16
N SER A 188 25.13 -3.80 18.45
CA SER A 188 26.08 -4.77 19.03
C SER A 188 27.24 -4.15 19.84
N GLY A 189 26.93 -3.20 20.73
CA GLY A 189 27.83 -2.73 21.80
C GLY A 189 28.93 -1.75 21.36
N ASN A 190 29.02 -1.43 20.06
CA ASN A 190 29.78 -0.30 19.54
C ASN A 190 28.81 0.57 18.73
N ALA A 191 28.57 1.80 19.18
CA ALA A 191 27.57 2.73 18.65
C ALA A 191 28.09 3.43 17.39
N ASP A 192 28.43 2.65 16.38
CA ASP A 192 29.03 3.14 15.14
C ASP A 192 28.12 2.71 13.99
N CYS A 193 27.35 3.66 13.44
CA CYS A 193 26.50 3.44 12.25
C CYS A 193 27.32 3.25 10.96
N GLY A 194 28.61 2.91 11.07
CA GLY A 194 29.58 2.94 9.98
C GLY A 194 29.98 4.36 9.58
N LEU A 195 29.54 5.39 10.31
CA LEU A 195 29.85 6.78 10.09
C LEU A 195 31.21 7.13 10.73
N THR A 196 32.25 6.35 10.45
CA THR A 196 33.60 6.63 10.92
C THR A 196 34.24 7.70 10.06
N ASP A 197 34.44 8.92 10.58
CA ASP A 197 35.34 10.01 10.11
C ASP A 197 35.36 10.36 8.59
N ILE A 198 34.45 9.83 7.80
CA ILE A 198 34.37 10.04 6.35
C ILE A 198 33.18 10.96 6.10
N TRP A 199 33.35 12.22 6.48
CA TRP A 199 32.45 13.31 6.09
C TRP A 199 33.26 14.40 5.39
N PRO A 200 32.95 14.76 4.13
CA PRO A 200 32.17 14.02 3.12
C PRO A 200 33.05 12.99 2.35
N PRO A 201 32.53 11.79 1.98
CA PRO A 201 33.28 10.76 1.24
C PRO A 201 33.74 11.20 -0.16
N SER A 202 33.13 12.25 -0.71
CA SER A 202 33.55 12.90 -1.94
C SER A 202 33.07 14.35 -1.97
N GLU A 203 33.94 15.28 -2.37
CA GLU A 203 33.57 16.68 -2.59
C GLU A 203 32.68 16.81 -3.85
N GLY A 204 31.64 17.65 -3.78
CA GLY A 204 30.82 18.09 -4.91
C GLY A 204 29.53 17.31 -5.18
N THR A 205 28.99 17.49 -6.39
CA THR A 205 27.75 16.87 -6.90
C THR A 205 28.05 15.97 -8.09
N LEU A 206 27.21 14.96 -8.34
CA LEU A 206 27.22 14.21 -9.60
C LEU A 206 26.45 15.05 -10.62
N ARG A 207 27.09 15.49 -11.69
CA ARG A 207 26.43 16.33 -12.68
C ARG A 207 25.98 15.53 -13.89
N ILE A 208 24.69 15.50 -14.17
CA ILE A 208 24.13 14.96 -15.41
C ILE A 208 23.86 16.10 -16.40
N MET A 209 24.22 15.91 -17.66
CA MET A 209 23.99 16.90 -18.71
C MET A 209 23.46 16.30 -20.00
N ALA A 210 22.72 17.13 -20.73
CA ALA A 210 22.53 16.95 -22.16
C ALA A 210 22.51 18.31 -22.88
N GLN A 211 23.20 18.40 -24.00
CA GLN A 211 23.22 19.56 -24.89
C GLN A 211 22.59 19.19 -26.22
N ASP A 212 21.63 20.00 -26.67
CA ASP A 212 21.01 19.86 -27.99
C ASP A 212 20.38 18.46 -28.24
N SER A 213 19.88 17.79 -27.19
CA SER A 213 19.26 16.46 -27.32
C SER A 213 17.98 16.50 -28.15
N GLY A 214 17.34 17.67 -28.23
CA GLY A 214 16.06 17.87 -28.91
C GLY A 214 14.87 17.19 -28.21
N TRP A 215 15.11 16.50 -27.10
CA TRP A 215 14.08 15.84 -26.31
C TRP A 215 13.47 16.80 -25.28
N ASN A 216 12.15 16.78 -25.17
CA ASN A 216 11.38 17.56 -24.20
C ASN A 216 10.47 16.61 -23.43
N GLY A 217 10.49 16.69 -22.11
CA GLY A 217 9.70 15.82 -21.25
C GLY A 217 10.22 15.78 -19.82
N THR A 218 9.84 14.73 -19.08
CA THR A 218 10.25 14.52 -17.69
C THR A 218 11.06 13.24 -17.58
N ILE A 219 12.22 13.30 -16.94
CA ILE A 219 13.01 12.13 -16.55
C ILE A 219 12.68 11.81 -15.10
N LEU A 220 12.33 10.55 -14.82
CA LEU A 220 12.28 10.00 -13.47
C LEU A 220 13.66 9.42 -13.15
N VAL A 221 14.27 9.89 -12.07
CA VAL A 221 15.54 9.39 -11.54
C VAL A 221 15.27 8.60 -10.28
N ARG A 222 15.90 7.44 -10.12
CA ARG A 222 15.90 6.67 -8.88
C ARG A 222 17.26 6.09 -8.56
N HIS A 223 17.54 5.93 -7.27
CA HIS A 223 18.73 5.22 -6.81
C HIS A 223 18.36 3.86 -6.20
N SER A 224 18.94 2.78 -6.72
CA SER A 224 18.90 1.47 -6.08
C SER A 224 20.13 1.26 -5.19
N PRO A 225 20.00 0.77 -3.95
CA PRO A 225 18.76 0.25 -3.35
C PRO A 225 17.95 1.31 -2.60
N SER A 226 18.45 2.53 -2.39
CA SER A 226 17.83 3.48 -1.45
C SER A 226 16.35 3.79 -1.70
N GLY A 227 15.90 3.81 -2.95
CA GLY A 227 14.59 4.33 -3.33
C GLY A 227 14.49 5.86 -3.28
N TRP A 228 15.62 6.57 -3.16
CA TRP A 228 15.67 8.00 -3.47
C TRP A 228 15.13 8.20 -4.88
N GLU A 229 14.27 9.20 -5.07
CA GLU A 229 13.69 9.51 -6.36
C GLU A 229 13.56 11.02 -6.59
N ASP A 230 13.64 11.41 -7.85
CA ASP A 230 13.43 12.79 -8.28
C ASP A 230 12.89 12.85 -9.71
N ARG A 231 12.27 13.97 -10.08
CA ARG A 231 11.64 14.21 -11.39
C ARG A 231 12.23 15.45 -12.04
N ILE A 232 12.96 15.25 -13.12
CA ILE A 232 13.69 16.31 -13.79
C ILE A 232 13.01 16.69 -15.10
N SER A 233 12.63 17.96 -15.23
CA SER A 233 12.08 18.49 -16.49
C SER A 233 13.21 18.82 -17.47
N VAL A 234 13.10 18.33 -18.71
CA VAL A 234 14.05 18.60 -19.79
C VAL A 234 13.37 19.39 -20.90
N ASN A 235 14.05 20.43 -21.37
CA ASN A 235 13.59 21.29 -22.46
C ASN A 235 14.72 21.51 -23.48
N GLY A 236 15.08 20.45 -24.21
CA GLY A 236 16.11 20.44 -25.25
C GLY A 236 17.55 20.40 -24.72
N SER A 237 17.79 20.91 -23.51
CA SER A 237 19.04 20.77 -22.76
C SER A 237 18.75 20.42 -21.30
N LEU A 238 19.72 19.80 -20.65
CA LEU A 238 19.69 19.37 -19.25
C LEU A 238 21.03 19.69 -18.60
N ASP A 239 20.95 20.21 -17.37
CA ASP A 239 22.08 20.43 -16.48
C ASP A 239 21.54 20.30 -15.06
N TYR A 240 21.84 19.19 -14.40
CA TYR A 240 21.25 18.83 -13.11
C TYR A 240 22.26 18.13 -12.20
N ASP A 241 22.18 18.44 -10.92
CA ASP A 241 23.02 17.88 -9.88
C ASP A 241 22.26 16.76 -9.15
N LEU A 242 22.86 15.58 -9.13
CA LEU A 242 22.43 14.43 -8.34
C LEU A 242 23.36 14.26 -7.12
N PRO A 243 22.88 13.61 -6.05
CA PRO A 243 23.75 13.23 -4.96
C PRO A 243 24.85 12.27 -5.44
N ARG A 244 26.06 12.43 -4.90
CA ARG A 244 27.12 11.44 -5.01
C ARG A 244 26.76 10.20 -4.21
N ILE A 245 27.01 9.02 -4.76
CA ILE A 245 26.70 7.74 -4.12
C ILE A 245 27.98 6.95 -3.82
N GLU A 246 28.02 6.27 -2.68
CA GLU A 246 29.13 5.38 -2.33
C GLU A 246 28.93 3.94 -2.84
N ASN A 247 27.67 3.55 -3.05
CA ASN A 247 27.25 2.22 -3.46
C ASN A 247 25.88 2.32 -4.13
N GLY A 248 25.54 1.33 -4.94
CA GLY A 248 24.31 1.29 -5.72
C GLY A 248 24.48 1.87 -7.11
N GLN A 249 23.35 2.07 -7.80
CA GLN A 249 23.32 2.61 -9.17
C GLN A 249 22.17 3.59 -9.34
N TRP A 250 22.39 4.60 -10.18
CA TRP A 250 21.37 5.49 -10.68
C TRP A 250 20.60 4.84 -11.83
N TYR A 251 19.28 5.02 -11.84
CA TYR A 251 18.38 4.57 -12.90
C TYR A 251 17.49 5.72 -13.35
N LEU A 252 17.44 5.95 -14.65
CA LEU A 252 16.75 7.05 -15.30
C LEU A 252 15.75 6.51 -16.32
N TRP A 253 14.52 7.01 -16.27
CA TRP A 253 13.49 6.71 -17.26
C TRP A 253 12.93 7.99 -17.85
N ARG A 254 12.75 8.03 -19.18
CA ARG A 254 11.88 9.03 -19.79
C ARG A 254 10.43 8.70 -19.47
N LEU A 255 9.68 9.69 -19.01
CA LEU A 255 8.24 9.55 -18.79
C LEU A 255 7.48 9.85 -20.10
N ILE A 256 6.75 8.86 -20.59
CA ILE A 256 5.87 8.96 -21.76
C ILE A 256 4.44 8.98 -21.23
N ASN A 257 3.78 10.15 -21.29
CA ASN A 257 2.46 10.36 -20.67
C ASN A 257 2.43 9.92 -19.20
N GLU A 258 3.39 10.39 -18.39
CA GLU A 258 3.58 10.04 -16.97
C GLU A 258 3.93 8.58 -16.67
N THR A 259 4.07 7.72 -17.69
CA THR A 259 4.49 6.33 -17.53
C THR A 259 5.97 6.18 -17.86
N PRO A 260 6.79 5.54 -17.00
CA PRO A 260 8.18 5.24 -17.32
C PRO A 260 8.30 4.43 -18.61
N GLU A 261 9.29 4.78 -19.43
CA GLU A 261 9.67 3.94 -20.57
C GLU A 261 10.11 2.54 -20.10
N LEU A 262 10.15 1.57 -21.02
CA LEU A 262 10.43 0.18 -20.65
C LEU A 262 11.85 -0.03 -20.12
N LEU A 263 12.84 0.57 -20.77
CA LEU A 263 14.25 0.38 -20.44
C LEU A 263 14.81 1.60 -19.69
N PRO A 264 15.31 1.43 -18.45
CA PRO A 264 16.07 2.49 -17.81
C PRO A 264 17.41 2.71 -18.50
N TYR A 265 17.92 3.92 -18.40
CA TYR A 265 19.35 4.21 -18.47
C TYR A 265 19.93 4.08 -17.07
N SER A 266 20.99 3.28 -16.89
CA SER A 266 21.64 3.15 -15.59
C SER A 266 23.13 3.44 -15.65
N PHE A 267 23.65 3.97 -14.55
CA PHE A 267 25.07 4.28 -14.37
C PHE A 267 25.43 4.34 -12.88
N ASP A 268 26.72 4.16 -12.58
CA ASP A 268 27.26 4.25 -11.22
C ASP A 268 27.58 5.72 -10.85
N ASP A 269 28.25 5.97 -9.73
CA ASP A 269 28.75 7.32 -9.43
C ASP A 269 29.82 7.79 -10.42
N ALA A 270 29.74 9.06 -10.81
CA ALA A 270 30.74 9.76 -11.60
C ALA A 270 30.76 11.24 -11.21
N LEU A 271 31.83 11.98 -11.55
CA LEU A 271 31.79 13.44 -11.44
C LEU A 271 30.86 14.06 -12.50
N PHE A 272 30.69 13.37 -13.62
CA PHE A 272 29.96 13.86 -14.77
C PHE A 272 29.42 12.70 -15.61
N GLU A 273 28.16 12.80 -16.03
CA GLU A 273 27.49 11.84 -16.91
C GLU A 273 26.75 12.57 -18.04
N SER A 274 27.02 12.19 -19.29
CA SER A 274 26.38 12.79 -20.48
C SER A 274 25.23 11.91 -20.95
N LEU A 275 24.03 12.49 -20.98
CA LEU A 275 22.80 11.84 -21.43
C LEU A 275 22.48 12.11 -22.91
N ASP A 276 23.37 12.75 -23.66
CA ASP A 276 23.16 13.15 -25.06
C ASP A 276 22.79 11.96 -25.94
N SER A 277 23.57 10.88 -25.84
CA SER A 277 23.34 9.67 -26.62
C SER A 277 21.99 9.05 -26.28
N TRP A 278 21.66 8.90 -24.99
CA TRP A 278 20.42 8.27 -24.55
C TRP A 278 19.19 9.09 -24.94
N LEU A 279 19.19 10.41 -24.70
CA LEU A 279 18.07 11.28 -25.04
C LEU A 279 17.84 11.40 -26.56
N SER A 280 18.87 11.19 -27.37
CA SER A 280 18.75 11.17 -28.84
C SER A 280 18.13 9.89 -29.41
N THR A 281 18.00 8.82 -28.61
CA THR A 281 17.34 7.57 -29.04
C THR A 281 15.83 7.69 -28.99
N ASP A 282 15.12 6.89 -29.80
CA ASP A 282 13.67 6.79 -29.67
C ASP A 282 13.30 6.15 -28.32
N PRO A 283 12.32 6.71 -27.58
CA PRO A 283 11.84 6.13 -26.33
C PRO A 283 11.32 4.71 -26.48
N SER A 284 11.68 3.85 -25.53
CA SER A 284 11.15 2.50 -25.47
C SER A 284 9.68 2.54 -25.01
N MET A 285 8.78 1.93 -25.76
CA MET A 285 7.36 1.96 -25.42
C MET A 285 7.10 1.20 -24.10
N PRO A 286 6.24 1.72 -23.21
CA PRO A 286 5.88 1.04 -21.97
C PRO A 286 5.31 -0.36 -22.22
N ILE A 287 5.48 -1.28 -21.27
CA ILE A 287 4.89 -2.62 -21.36
C ILE A 287 3.36 -2.50 -21.34
N SER A 288 2.73 -3.06 -22.37
CA SER A 288 1.28 -3.31 -22.37
C SER A 288 1.04 -4.72 -21.86
N LEU A 289 0.44 -4.86 -20.68
CA LEU A 289 0.04 -6.15 -20.11
C LEU A 289 -1.47 -6.31 -20.19
N GLU A 290 -1.92 -7.50 -20.60
CA GLU A 290 -3.34 -7.81 -20.71
C GLU A 290 -3.87 -8.35 -19.38
N SER A 291 -4.35 -7.45 -18.52
CA SER A 291 -5.16 -7.84 -17.36
C SER A 291 -6.60 -8.12 -17.78
N THR A 292 -7.19 -9.19 -17.26
CA THR A 292 -8.57 -9.60 -17.58
C THR A 292 -9.37 -9.88 -16.32
N MET A 293 -10.66 -9.58 -16.36
CA MET A 293 -11.63 -9.89 -15.32
C MET A 293 -12.88 -10.46 -15.97
N PHE A 294 -13.50 -11.44 -15.32
CA PHE A 294 -14.73 -12.08 -15.76
C PHE A 294 -15.70 -12.17 -14.58
N LEU A 295 -16.92 -11.70 -14.82
CA LEU A 295 -18.06 -11.86 -13.93
C LEU A 295 -19.13 -12.64 -14.69
N ASP A 296 -19.41 -13.86 -14.25
CA ASP A 296 -20.35 -14.77 -14.89
C ASP A 296 -21.54 -15.02 -13.96
N PHE A 297 -22.70 -14.47 -14.28
CA PHE A 297 -23.90 -14.68 -13.46
C PHE A 297 -24.50 -16.06 -13.69
N GLU A 298 -24.80 -16.77 -12.60
CA GLU A 298 -25.41 -18.09 -12.68
C GLU A 298 -26.80 -18.04 -13.35
N GLU A 299 -27.23 -19.16 -13.93
CA GLU A 299 -28.60 -19.26 -14.43
C GLU A 299 -29.61 -19.26 -13.27
N GLU A 300 -30.64 -18.41 -13.41
CA GLU A 300 -31.71 -18.19 -12.44
C GLU A 300 -32.21 -19.49 -11.76
N ASN A 301 -31.93 -19.62 -10.46
CA ASN A 301 -32.45 -20.72 -9.64
C ASN A 301 -33.84 -20.34 -9.10
N PRO A 302 -34.94 -21.01 -9.52
CA PRO A 302 -36.29 -20.65 -9.09
C PRO A 302 -36.57 -20.89 -7.59
N GLU A 303 -35.61 -21.41 -6.82
CA GLU A 303 -35.72 -21.65 -5.38
C GLU A 303 -35.04 -20.57 -4.50
N THR A 304 -34.30 -19.61 -5.07
CA THR A 304 -33.64 -18.55 -4.28
C THR A 304 -34.53 -17.30 -4.13
N ASN A 305 -34.89 -16.98 -2.89
CA ASN A 305 -35.59 -15.73 -2.58
C ASN A 305 -34.58 -14.58 -2.56
N PHE A 306 -34.65 -13.68 -3.55
CA PHE A 306 -33.98 -12.36 -3.57
C PHE A 306 -32.46 -12.30 -3.60
N VAL A 307 -31.80 -13.40 -3.98
CA VAL A 307 -30.34 -13.49 -4.06
C VAL A 307 -29.88 -14.03 -5.41
N GLU A 308 -28.86 -13.40 -5.97
CA GLU A 308 -28.19 -13.75 -7.22
C GLU A 308 -26.73 -14.12 -6.97
N PHE A 309 -26.24 -15.15 -7.67
CA PHE A 309 -24.86 -15.61 -7.58
C PHE A 309 -24.11 -15.32 -8.88
N ALA A 310 -22.82 -15.00 -8.75
CA ALA A 310 -21.95 -14.82 -9.91
C ALA A 310 -20.56 -15.38 -9.62
N ASP A 311 -20.01 -16.12 -10.58
CA ASP A 311 -18.63 -16.54 -10.56
C ASP A 311 -17.73 -15.37 -10.95
N TRP A 312 -16.72 -15.13 -10.12
CA TRP A 312 -15.69 -14.13 -10.32
C TRP A 312 -14.37 -14.80 -10.68
N SER A 313 -13.70 -14.27 -11.70
CA SER A 313 -12.30 -14.55 -11.94
C SER A 313 -11.56 -13.33 -12.43
N ALA A 314 -10.32 -13.15 -11.97
CA ALA A 314 -9.45 -12.09 -12.45
C ALA A 314 -8.04 -12.60 -12.66
N SER A 315 -7.39 -12.07 -13.69
CA SER A 315 -5.98 -12.27 -13.99
C SER A 315 -5.34 -10.90 -14.15
N ILE A 316 -4.67 -10.45 -13.10
CA ILE A 316 -4.06 -9.13 -13.03
C ILE A 316 -2.60 -9.26 -13.42
N ARG A 317 -2.14 -8.42 -14.35
CA ARG A 317 -0.77 -8.37 -14.87
C ARG A 317 -0.34 -6.92 -14.97
N LEU A 318 0.73 -6.57 -14.26
CA LEU A 318 1.19 -5.22 -14.01
C LEU A 318 2.70 -5.11 -14.23
N PRO A 319 3.18 -3.98 -14.77
CA PRO A 319 4.61 -3.73 -14.85
C PRO A 319 5.20 -3.54 -13.45
N THR A 320 6.47 -3.89 -13.26
CA THR A 320 7.11 -3.84 -11.93
C THR A 320 7.28 -2.46 -11.33
N HIS A 321 7.22 -1.38 -12.13
CA HIS A 321 7.25 -0.01 -11.61
C HIS A 321 5.96 0.36 -10.84
N ILE A 322 4.91 -0.46 -10.92
CA ILE A 322 3.71 -0.35 -10.08
C ILE A 322 3.86 -1.33 -8.93
N GLY A 323 3.77 -0.85 -7.68
CA GLY A 323 3.78 -1.67 -6.47
C GLY A 323 2.39 -2.06 -5.98
N HIS A 324 2.33 -2.89 -4.94
CA HIS A 324 1.09 -3.27 -4.26
C HIS A 324 0.84 -2.34 -3.05
N PRO A 325 -0.39 -1.84 -2.80
CA PRO A 325 -0.67 -0.93 -1.66
C PRO A 325 -0.50 -1.55 -0.26
N MET A 326 -0.37 -2.88 -0.19
CA MET A 326 -0.05 -3.61 1.04
C MET A 326 1.29 -3.22 1.65
N PHE A 327 2.22 -2.76 0.80
CA PHE A 327 3.49 -2.23 1.21
C PHE A 327 3.50 -0.70 1.03
N PRO A 328 4.25 0.02 1.86
CA PRO A 328 4.51 1.43 1.64
C PRO A 328 5.22 1.69 0.30
N SER A 329 5.21 2.95 -0.16
CA SER A 329 5.94 3.39 -1.35
C SER A 329 5.63 2.61 -2.64
N SER A 330 4.35 2.34 -2.90
CA SER A 330 3.89 1.61 -4.10
C SER A 330 4.28 2.26 -5.43
N ASN A 331 4.57 3.56 -5.42
CA ASN A 331 5.14 4.28 -6.56
C ASN A 331 6.54 3.79 -6.96
N LEU A 332 7.31 3.22 -6.03
CA LEU A 332 8.67 2.73 -6.30
C LEU A 332 8.68 1.38 -7.02
N GLY A 333 7.54 0.69 -7.08
CA GLY A 333 7.40 -0.58 -7.77
C GLY A 333 7.53 -1.80 -6.86
N ILE A 334 6.99 -2.93 -7.32
CA ILE A 334 6.86 -4.13 -6.50
C ILE A 334 8.20 -4.72 -6.08
N MET A 335 9.19 -4.71 -6.98
CA MET A 335 10.48 -5.36 -6.72
C MET A 335 11.22 -4.61 -5.61
N TYR A 336 11.17 -3.27 -5.63
CA TYR A 336 11.67 -2.44 -4.53
C TYR A 336 10.95 -2.75 -3.22
N GLN A 337 9.61 -2.87 -3.24
CA GLN A 337 8.85 -3.18 -2.03
C GLN A 337 9.21 -4.55 -1.46
N ILE A 338 9.42 -5.56 -2.31
CA ILE A 338 9.83 -6.89 -1.89
C ILE A 338 11.21 -6.83 -1.24
N ASP A 339 12.21 -6.30 -1.95
CA ASP A 339 13.58 -6.17 -1.43
C ASP A 339 13.61 -5.39 -0.10
N LYS A 340 12.86 -4.29 0.01
CA LYS A 340 12.85 -3.44 1.20
C LYS A 340 12.07 -3.99 2.39
N PHE A 341 10.83 -4.46 2.20
CA PHE A 341 9.92 -4.78 3.31
C PHE A 341 9.85 -6.27 3.64
N ILE A 342 10.35 -7.13 2.75
CA ILE A 342 10.41 -8.58 2.94
C ILE A 342 11.86 -9.05 2.98
N GLY A 343 12.67 -8.47 2.10
CA GLY A 343 14.05 -8.86 1.86
C GLY A 343 15.07 -8.22 2.78
N ASN A 344 16.28 -8.16 2.27
CA ASN A 344 17.44 -7.66 2.99
C ASN A 344 17.84 -6.22 2.58
N TRP A 345 17.08 -5.60 1.67
CA TRP A 345 17.30 -4.28 1.10
C TRP A 345 18.68 -4.10 0.45
N ASP A 346 19.09 -5.05 -0.39
CA ASP A 346 20.36 -5.04 -1.12
C ASP A 346 20.23 -4.60 -2.58
N GLY A 347 19.01 -4.31 -3.04
CA GLY A 347 18.72 -3.84 -4.39
C GLY A 347 18.43 -4.94 -5.40
N THR A 348 18.37 -6.20 -4.95
CA THR A 348 18.02 -7.35 -5.78
C THR A 348 16.98 -8.21 -5.07
N VAL A 349 15.95 -8.63 -5.80
CA VAL A 349 15.01 -9.65 -5.30
C VAL A 349 15.52 -11.03 -5.64
N ASP A 350 15.66 -11.88 -4.62
CA ASP A 350 16.00 -13.29 -4.77
C ASP A 350 14.78 -14.22 -4.68
N SER A 351 15.01 -15.53 -4.86
CA SER A 351 13.93 -16.53 -4.84
C SER A 351 13.27 -16.70 -3.47
N VAL A 352 14.00 -16.45 -2.37
CA VAL A 352 13.44 -16.54 -1.01
C VAL A 352 12.46 -15.39 -0.80
N GLU A 353 12.87 -14.18 -1.18
CA GLU A 353 12.08 -12.96 -1.06
C GLU A 353 10.83 -13.00 -1.95
N SER A 354 10.98 -13.44 -3.20
CA SER A 354 9.85 -13.63 -4.14
C SER A 354 8.83 -14.67 -3.65
N ASN A 355 9.30 -15.78 -3.06
CA ASN A 355 8.41 -16.79 -2.48
C ASN A 355 7.68 -16.26 -1.26
N LEU A 356 8.37 -15.56 -0.36
CA LEU A 356 7.76 -14.97 0.84
C LEU A 356 6.74 -13.88 0.48
N PHE A 357 7.02 -13.09 -0.56
CA PHE A 357 6.02 -12.17 -1.12
C PHE A 357 4.78 -12.91 -1.61
N SER A 358 4.95 -14.01 -2.36
CA SER A 358 3.82 -14.82 -2.84
C SER A 358 2.99 -15.39 -1.69
N GLU A 359 3.64 -15.82 -0.62
CA GLU A 359 2.98 -16.29 0.61
C GLU A 359 2.18 -15.16 1.26
N ILE A 360 2.78 -13.99 1.47
CA ILE A 360 2.10 -12.82 2.07
C ILE A 360 0.90 -12.40 1.21
N LEU A 361 1.07 -12.26 -0.10
CA LEU A 361 0.00 -11.89 -1.02
C LEU A 361 -1.17 -12.89 -0.97
N SER A 362 -0.88 -14.19 -0.86
CA SER A 362 -1.92 -15.22 -0.75
C SER A 362 -2.73 -15.17 0.55
N THR A 363 -2.26 -14.45 1.58
CA THR A 363 -3.01 -14.25 2.83
C THR A 363 -3.97 -13.07 2.78
N LEU A 364 -3.85 -12.20 1.77
CA LEU A 364 -4.66 -11.01 1.65
C LEU A 364 -6.01 -11.36 1.00
N GLY A 365 -6.96 -11.85 1.79
CA GLY A 365 -8.32 -12.11 1.33
C GLY A 365 -9.13 -10.83 1.20
N TRP A 366 -10.15 -10.82 0.33
CA TRP A 366 -11.18 -9.78 0.33
C TRP A 366 -12.57 -10.39 0.25
N LYS A 367 -13.56 -9.66 0.78
CA LYS A 367 -14.97 -10.06 0.73
C LYS A 367 -15.87 -9.03 0.07
N ASP A 368 -15.62 -7.74 0.26
CA ASP A 368 -16.41 -6.69 -0.39
C ASP A 368 -16.00 -6.53 -1.86
N ALA A 369 -16.85 -7.01 -2.77
CA ALA A 369 -16.61 -6.92 -4.21
C ALA A 369 -16.76 -5.49 -4.73
N GLY A 370 -17.55 -4.68 -4.02
CA GLY A 370 -17.64 -3.25 -4.21
C GLY A 370 -16.28 -2.60 -3.98
N ASN A 371 -15.55 -2.93 -2.92
CA ASN A 371 -14.21 -2.38 -2.62
C ASN A 371 -13.09 -2.96 -3.50
N SER A 372 -13.18 -4.22 -3.88
CA SER A 372 -12.13 -4.94 -4.62
C SER A 372 -12.18 -4.86 -6.15
N GLY A 373 -12.93 -3.90 -6.71
CA GLY A 373 -12.94 -3.61 -8.16
C GLY A 373 -14.01 -4.32 -8.98
N CYS A 374 -14.89 -5.14 -8.39
CA CYS A 374 -16.00 -5.74 -9.12
C CYS A 374 -17.20 -4.80 -9.20
N CYS A 375 -18.08 -4.81 -8.19
CA CYS A 375 -19.47 -4.52 -8.49
C CYS A 375 -20.39 -4.36 -7.27
N SER A 376 -21.49 -3.64 -7.51
CA SER A 376 -22.69 -3.58 -6.67
C SER A 376 -23.93 -3.89 -7.51
N LEU A 377 -24.92 -4.54 -6.92
CA LEU A 377 -26.19 -4.91 -7.54
C LEU A 377 -27.33 -4.16 -6.85
N ASN A 378 -28.11 -3.39 -7.61
CA ASN A 378 -29.20 -2.55 -7.11
C ASN A 378 -28.79 -1.58 -6.01
N GLU A 379 -27.61 -0.96 -6.17
CA GLU A 379 -27.02 -0.04 -5.18
C GLU A 379 -26.59 -0.71 -3.86
N GLU A 380 -26.71 -2.04 -3.75
CA GLU A 380 -26.19 -2.83 -2.64
C GLU A 380 -24.89 -3.53 -3.04
N GLY A 381 -23.89 -3.54 -2.15
CA GLY A 381 -22.60 -4.19 -2.41
C GLY A 381 -22.79 -5.68 -2.69
N MET A 382 -22.07 -6.20 -3.69
CA MET A 382 -21.91 -7.64 -3.83
C MET A 382 -20.78 -8.10 -2.90
N PHE A 383 -20.95 -9.26 -2.29
CA PHE A 383 -19.97 -9.81 -1.35
C PHE A 383 -19.54 -11.20 -1.81
N ALA A 384 -18.30 -11.58 -1.53
CA ALA A 384 -17.89 -12.95 -1.74
C ALA A 384 -18.54 -13.88 -0.69
N THR A 385 -18.98 -15.06 -1.12
CA THR A 385 -19.58 -16.07 -0.22
C THR A 385 -18.55 -16.55 0.81
N GLU A 386 -17.31 -16.73 0.37
CA GLU A 386 -16.09 -16.93 1.17
C GLU A 386 -15.05 -15.89 0.73
N PRO A 387 -14.11 -15.48 1.61
CA PRO A 387 -13.06 -14.54 1.21
C PRO A 387 -12.29 -15.05 -0.02
N ILE A 388 -12.12 -14.18 -1.01
CA ILE A 388 -11.39 -14.46 -2.25
C ILE A 388 -9.93 -14.11 -2.02
N TYR A 389 -9.05 -15.08 -2.21
CA TYR A 389 -7.61 -14.94 -2.02
C TYR A 389 -6.88 -14.93 -3.36
N PRO A 390 -5.82 -14.11 -3.48
CA PRO A 390 -4.87 -14.20 -4.59
C PRO A 390 -4.22 -15.57 -4.70
N ILE A 391 -4.11 -16.05 -5.93
CA ILE A 391 -3.52 -17.33 -6.29
C ILE A 391 -2.21 -17.04 -7.04
N GLY A 392 -1.12 -17.19 -6.30
CA GLY A 392 0.24 -16.97 -6.79
C GLY A 392 0.58 -15.49 -7.01
N SER A 393 1.87 -15.18 -6.92
CA SER A 393 2.40 -13.94 -7.47
C SER A 393 3.16 -14.26 -8.76
N HIS A 394 2.66 -13.76 -9.88
CA HIS A 394 3.23 -14.00 -11.21
C HIS A 394 4.42 -13.08 -11.47
N ILE A 395 5.44 -13.12 -10.62
CA ILE A 395 6.66 -12.34 -10.84
C ILE A 395 7.50 -13.03 -11.92
N ASP A 396 7.68 -12.37 -13.06
CA ASP A 396 8.45 -12.90 -14.18
C ASP A 396 9.46 -11.87 -14.71
N PRO A 397 10.77 -12.20 -14.70
CA PRO A 397 11.40 -13.26 -13.91
C PRO A 397 11.27 -13.04 -12.40
N ALA A 398 11.18 -14.15 -11.65
CA ALA A 398 11.03 -14.15 -10.19
C ALA A 398 12.23 -13.58 -9.41
N ILE A 399 13.35 -13.29 -10.10
CA ILE A 399 14.57 -12.74 -9.51
C ILE A 399 15.12 -11.63 -10.40
N GLY A 400 15.74 -10.62 -9.80
CA GLY A 400 16.35 -9.52 -10.54
C GLY A 400 16.54 -8.26 -9.70
N GLY A 401 17.24 -7.27 -10.28
CA GLY A 401 17.39 -5.96 -9.63
C GLY A 401 16.04 -5.25 -9.44
N VAL A 402 15.91 -4.46 -8.39
CA VAL A 402 14.64 -3.78 -8.04
C VAL A 402 14.11 -2.83 -9.13
N PHE A 403 14.99 -2.36 -10.01
CA PHE A 403 14.68 -1.51 -11.15
C PHE A 403 15.06 -2.15 -12.49
N ALA A 404 15.24 -3.46 -12.52
CA ALA A 404 15.52 -4.19 -13.75
C ALA A 404 14.33 -4.14 -14.73
N ASP A 405 14.66 -4.27 -16.00
CA ASP A 405 13.76 -4.14 -17.13
C ASP A 405 13.01 -5.43 -17.48
N GLY A 406 11.94 -5.28 -18.27
CA GLY A 406 11.20 -6.41 -18.84
C GLY A 406 10.47 -7.28 -17.83
N LEU A 407 10.44 -6.85 -16.57
CA LEU A 407 9.78 -7.58 -15.50
C LEU A 407 8.29 -7.26 -15.46
N SER A 408 7.48 -8.27 -15.14
CA SER A 408 6.07 -8.09 -14.81
C SER A 408 5.72 -8.85 -13.53
N TRP A 409 4.64 -8.44 -12.89
CA TRP A 409 4.08 -9.13 -11.75
C TRP A 409 2.57 -9.10 -11.79
N GLY A 410 1.93 -9.87 -10.91
CA GLY A 410 0.49 -9.90 -10.83
C GLY A 410 0.00 -11.09 -10.03
N TRP A 411 -1.29 -11.37 -10.10
CA TRP A 411 -1.90 -12.52 -9.45
C TRP A 411 -3.14 -12.95 -10.23
N ASP A 412 -3.59 -14.17 -9.98
CA ASP A 412 -4.92 -14.61 -10.39
C ASP A 412 -5.80 -14.72 -9.15
N GLU A 413 -7.11 -14.69 -9.31
CA GLU A 413 -8.06 -14.93 -8.23
C GLU A 413 -9.37 -15.45 -8.80
N THR A 414 -10.08 -16.24 -7.99
CA THR A 414 -11.37 -16.81 -8.35
C THR A 414 -12.24 -16.96 -7.12
N GLY A 415 -13.55 -16.79 -7.27
CA GLY A 415 -14.51 -17.11 -6.21
C GLY A 415 -15.94 -16.86 -6.65
N THR A 416 -16.86 -16.91 -5.70
CA THR A 416 -18.29 -16.72 -5.96
C THR A 416 -18.78 -15.51 -5.20
N LEU A 417 -19.44 -14.59 -5.90
CA LEU A 417 -20.07 -13.41 -5.37
C LEU A 417 -21.56 -13.65 -5.17
N ILE A 418 -22.12 -12.98 -4.18
CA ILE A 418 -23.54 -12.97 -3.83
C ILE A 418 -24.02 -11.52 -3.82
N GLY A 419 -25.14 -11.26 -4.49
CA GLY A 419 -25.77 -9.95 -4.57
C GLY A 419 -27.27 -10.05 -4.34
N ASN A 420 -27.86 -8.99 -3.78
CA ASN A 420 -29.30 -8.93 -3.60
C ASN A 420 -29.98 -8.46 -4.90
N PHE A 421 -30.96 -9.23 -5.37
CA PHE A 421 -31.80 -8.82 -6.49
C PHE A 421 -33.14 -8.27 -5.99
N THR A 422 -33.75 -7.38 -6.77
CA THR A 422 -35.05 -6.80 -6.43
C THR A 422 -36.19 -7.49 -7.17
N ASP A 423 -37.40 -7.46 -6.62
CA ASP A 423 -38.66 -7.85 -7.30
C ASP A 423 -38.95 -7.05 -8.60
N SER A 424 -38.11 -6.06 -8.91
CA SER A 424 -38.30 -5.22 -10.08
C SER A 424 -37.81 -5.93 -11.35
N ASN A 425 -38.41 -5.57 -12.49
CA ASN A 425 -38.00 -6.11 -13.80
C ASN A 425 -36.66 -5.53 -14.29
N ILE A 426 -35.98 -4.70 -13.50
CA ILE A 426 -34.73 -4.02 -13.87
C ILE A 426 -33.73 -4.22 -12.74
N GLN A 427 -32.63 -4.91 -13.02
CA GLN A 427 -31.51 -5.00 -12.10
C GLN A 427 -30.44 -3.97 -12.53
N ILE A 428 -29.83 -3.30 -11.56
CA ILE A 428 -28.79 -2.28 -11.82
C ILE A 428 -27.45 -2.82 -11.35
N LEU A 429 -26.58 -3.21 -12.29
CA LEU A 429 -25.20 -3.54 -12.00
C LEU A 429 -24.34 -2.28 -12.12
N LYS A 430 -23.66 -1.90 -11.05
CA LYS A 430 -22.74 -0.76 -11.02
C LYS A 430 -21.32 -1.25 -10.80
N ILE A 431 -20.45 -0.96 -11.78
CA ILE A 431 -19.01 -1.21 -11.74
C ILE A 431 -18.31 0.09 -11.32
N PRO A 432 -17.61 0.11 -10.18
CA PRO A 432 -16.88 1.29 -9.73
C PRO A 432 -15.58 1.46 -10.53
N PHE A 433 -15.31 2.67 -11.04
CA PHE A 433 -14.02 3.05 -11.62
C PHE A 433 -13.38 4.10 -10.71
N ARG A 434 -12.31 3.74 -10.00
CA ARG A 434 -11.74 4.52 -8.89
C ARG A 434 -10.27 4.85 -9.07
N GLY A 435 -9.64 4.32 -10.11
CA GLY A 435 -8.21 4.47 -10.36
C GLY A 435 -7.37 3.56 -9.46
N HIS A 436 -7.94 2.46 -8.96
CA HIS A 436 -7.17 1.43 -8.26
C HIS A 436 -6.41 0.55 -9.25
N ILE A 437 -5.41 -0.17 -8.74
CA ILE A 437 -4.55 -1.05 -9.53
C ILE A 437 -5.34 -2.13 -10.30
N ARG A 438 -6.51 -2.50 -9.81
CA ARG A 438 -7.42 -3.48 -10.40
C ARG A 438 -8.27 -2.89 -11.54
N ASP A 439 -8.53 -1.59 -11.51
CA ASP A 439 -9.43 -0.93 -12.47
C ASP A 439 -8.82 -0.83 -13.88
N SER A 440 -7.53 -1.13 -14.04
CA SER A 440 -6.87 -1.18 -15.35
C SER A 440 -7.15 -2.46 -16.15
N ALA A 441 -7.88 -3.43 -15.58
CA ALA A 441 -8.19 -4.69 -16.25
C ALA A 441 -9.46 -4.62 -17.10
N ASN A 442 -9.49 -5.39 -18.18
CA ASN A 442 -10.69 -5.51 -19.02
C ASN A 442 -11.71 -6.43 -18.35
N LEU A 443 -12.86 -5.87 -17.94
CA LEU A 443 -13.97 -6.63 -17.37
C LEU A 443 -14.94 -7.13 -18.46
N THR A 444 -15.13 -8.44 -18.50
CA THR A 444 -16.17 -9.11 -19.29
C THR A 444 -17.27 -9.57 -18.34
N ILE A 445 -18.52 -9.29 -18.70
CA ILE A 445 -19.68 -9.69 -17.90
C ILE A 445 -20.52 -10.62 -18.77
N ASP A 446 -20.74 -11.85 -18.30
CA ASP A 446 -21.74 -12.75 -18.88
C ASP A 446 -23.03 -12.64 -18.07
N LEU A 447 -24.15 -12.49 -18.78
CA LEU A 447 -25.45 -12.21 -18.19
C LEU A 447 -26.33 -13.47 -18.29
N PRO A 448 -27.25 -13.69 -17.33
CA PRO A 448 -28.18 -14.81 -17.44
C PRO A 448 -29.03 -14.67 -18.72
N ASN A 449 -29.44 -15.80 -19.30
CA ASN A 449 -30.15 -15.89 -20.59
C ASN A 449 -31.40 -14.98 -20.77
N LYS A 450 -31.92 -14.37 -19.70
CA LYS A 450 -33.09 -13.49 -19.70
C LYS A 450 -32.77 -12.01 -19.48
N TRP A 451 -31.52 -11.68 -19.15
CA TRP A 451 -31.11 -10.32 -18.84
C TRP A 451 -30.64 -9.61 -20.11
N GLU A 452 -30.98 -8.34 -20.25
CA GLU A 452 -30.56 -7.49 -21.36
C GLU A 452 -29.75 -6.33 -20.81
N LEU A 453 -28.54 -6.13 -21.34
CA LEU A 453 -27.73 -4.97 -21.01
C LEU A 453 -28.35 -3.71 -21.62
N ARG A 454 -28.76 -2.77 -20.77
CA ARG A 454 -29.20 -1.43 -21.20
C ARG A 454 -28.27 -0.41 -20.58
N HIS A 455 -27.33 0.11 -21.38
CA HIS A 455 -26.43 1.16 -20.94
C HIS A 455 -27.23 2.42 -20.57
N SER A 456 -26.99 2.97 -19.37
CA SER A 456 -27.45 4.32 -19.05
C SER A 456 -26.59 5.32 -19.83
N PRO A 457 -27.15 6.40 -20.41
CA PRO A 457 -26.34 7.50 -20.92
C PRO A 457 -25.51 8.04 -19.76
N GLN A 458 -24.18 8.04 -19.89
CA GLN A 458 -23.36 8.86 -18.98
C GLN A 458 -23.78 10.31 -19.24
N GLY A 459 -24.43 10.93 -18.27
CA GLY A 459 -24.65 12.36 -18.28
C GLY A 459 -23.30 13.05 -18.20
N GLU A 460 -23.08 14.03 -19.09
CA GLU A 460 -21.92 14.92 -19.16
C GLU A 460 -21.46 15.47 -17.80
#